data_AF-A0A2S7CWW1-F1
#
_entry.id   AF-A0A2S7CWW1-F1
#
_cell.length_a   1.000
_cell.length_b   1.000
_cell.length_c   1.000
_cell.angle_alpha   90.00
_cell.angle_beta   90.00
_cell.angle_gamma   90.00
#
_symmetry.space_group_name_H-M   'P 1'
#
loop_
_entity.id
_entity.type
_entity.pdbx_description
1 polymer ?
#
loop_
_entity_poly.entity_id
_entity_poly.type
_entity_poly.pdbx_seq_one_letter_code
_entity_poly.pdbx_strand_id
1 'polypeptide(L)'
;MEQPVHPFSELFAQLGLPSDEASIRHFIAEHSPLPGEMRLEEAPFWTPAQAQLLREERLDDADWIVTIDQLNIALHTTADNTGV
;
A
#
# COMPACT_ATOMS: atom_id res chain seq x y z
N MET A 1 -17.94 -1.29 -16.61
CA MET A 1 -16.57 -0.87 -16.94
C MET A 1 -15.68 -1.61 -15.98
N GLU A 2 -14.74 -2.41 -16.48
CA GLU A 2 -13.81 -3.16 -15.65
C GLU A 2 -12.81 -2.15 -15.07
N GLN A 3 -12.77 -1.98 -13.75
CA GLN A 3 -11.74 -1.13 -13.13
C GLN A 3 -10.38 -1.79 -13.38
N PRO A 4 -9.41 -1.10 -13.98
CA PRO A 4 -8.08 -1.66 -14.17
C PRO A 4 -7.49 -1.96 -12.79
N VAL A 5 -7.27 -3.24 -12.49
CA VAL A 5 -6.58 -3.63 -11.25
C VAL A 5 -5.10 -3.35 -11.47
N HIS A 6 -4.63 -2.21 -10.97
CA HIS A 6 -3.23 -1.86 -11.05
C HIS A 6 -2.39 -2.71 -10.09
N PRO A 7 -1.28 -3.33 -10.54
CA PRO A 7 -0.39 -4.07 -9.67
C PRO A 7 0.35 -3.13 -8.70
N PHE A 8 0.77 -3.65 -7.54
CA PHE A 8 1.56 -2.89 -6.57
C PHE A 8 2.84 -2.28 -7.16
N SER A 9 3.43 -2.92 -8.16
CA SER A 9 4.60 -2.41 -8.86
C SER A 9 4.37 -1.02 -9.46
N GLU A 10 3.20 -0.76 -10.04
CA GLU A 10 2.92 0.56 -10.62
C GLU A 10 2.67 1.61 -9.54
N LEU A 11 1.97 1.26 -8.45
CA LEU A 11 1.78 2.16 -7.31
C LEU A 11 3.14 2.52 -6.67
N PHE A 12 4.01 1.54 -6.47
CA PHE A 12 5.35 1.76 -5.91
C PHE A 12 6.21 2.62 -6.83
N ALA A 13 6.13 2.40 -8.15
CA ALA A 13 6.81 3.25 -9.13
C ALA A 13 6.32 4.71 -9.04
N GLN A 14 5.02 4.93 -8.88
CA GLN A 14 4.42 6.26 -8.72
C GLN A 14 4.86 6.94 -7.41
N LEU A 15 5.02 6.16 -6.34
CA LEU A 15 5.53 6.61 -5.04
C LEU A 15 7.06 6.83 -5.03
N GLY A 16 7.76 6.49 -6.11
CA GLY A 16 9.22 6.53 -6.19
C GLY A 16 9.92 5.45 -5.36
N LEU A 17 9.23 4.35 -5.06
CA LEU A 17 9.76 3.18 -4.38
C LEU A 17 10.19 2.09 -5.37
N PRO A 18 11.04 1.13 -4.94
CA PRO A 18 11.38 -0.02 -5.77
C PRO A 18 10.12 -0.84 -6.09
N SER A 19 9.84 -1.01 -7.39
CA SER A 19 8.62 -1.65 -7.90
C SER A 19 8.77 -3.16 -8.17
N ASP A 20 9.92 -3.75 -7.85
CA ASP A 20 10.15 -5.19 -7.97
C ASP A 20 9.39 -5.98 -6.89
N GLU A 21 8.90 -7.16 -7.26
CA GLU A 21 8.12 -8.04 -6.37
C GLU A 21 8.82 -8.30 -5.03
N ALA A 22 10.13 -8.58 -5.06
CA ALA A 22 10.91 -8.86 -3.86
C ALA A 22 10.95 -7.65 -2.91
N SER A 23 11.12 -6.45 -3.45
CA SER A 23 11.18 -5.21 -2.68
C SER A 23 9.82 -4.86 -2.07
N ILE A 24 8.73 -5.07 -2.82
CA ILE A 24 7.36 -4.84 -2.32
C ILE A 24 7.05 -5.79 -1.16
N ARG A 25 7.35 -7.09 -1.32
CA ARG A 25 7.16 -8.07 -0.24
C ARG A 25 7.99 -7.72 0.99
N HIS A 26 9.24 -7.31 0.79
CA HIS A 26 10.12 -6.89 1.87
C HIS A 26 9.56 -5.66 2.59
N PHE A 27 9.09 -4.65 1.85
CA PHE A 27 8.48 -3.45 2.41
C PHE A 27 7.26 -3.78 3.28
N ILE A 28 6.36 -4.62 2.78
CA ILE A 28 5.18 -5.05 3.53
C ILE A 28 5.60 -5.81 4.80
N ALA A 29 6.57 -6.73 4.69
CA ALA A 29 7.05 -7.50 5.84
C ALA A 29 7.79 -6.64 6.90
N GLU A 30 8.50 -5.59 6.47
CA GLU A 30 9.24 -4.69 7.35
C GLU A 30 8.32 -3.71 8.08
N HIS A 31 7.24 -3.27 7.44
CA HIS A 31 6.32 -2.27 7.98
C HIS A 31 5.02 -2.87 8.56
N SER A 32 4.74 -4.15 8.36
CA SER A 32 3.64 -4.87 8.99
C SER A 32 4.02 -5.40 10.39
N PRO A 33 3.10 -5.42 11.36
CA PRO A 33 1.74 -4.90 11.28
C PRO A 33 1.65 -3.40 11.58
N LEU A 34 0.97 -2.66 10.73
CA LEU A 34 0.53 -1.30 11.02
C LEU A 34 -0.51 -1.31 12.16
N PRO A 35 -0.45 -0.34 13.10
CA PRO A 35 -1.47 -0.20 14.15
C PRO A 35 -2.87 -0.08 13.52
N GLY A 36 -3.87 -0.84 13.98
CA GLY A 36 -5.19 -0.88 13.33
C GLY A 36 -5.94 0.46 13.25
N GLU A 37 -5.57 1.44 14.08
CA GLU A 37 -6.11 2.80 14.07
C GLU A 37 -5.35 3.75 13.12
N MET A 38 -4.17 3.35 12.64
CA MET A 38 -3.31 4.14 11.76
C MET A 38 -3.74 3.98 10.31
N ARG A 39 -4.04 5.09 9.64
CA ARG A 39 -4.31 5.07 8.19
C ARG A 39 -3.02 4.83 7.41
N LEU A 40 -3.10 4.13 6.28
CA LEU A 40 -1.95 3.93 5.39
C LEU A 40 -1.22 5.24 5.08
N GLU A 41 -1.95 6.29 4.67
CA GLU A 41 -1.38 7.59 4.32
C GLU A 41 -0.78 8.37 5.51
N GLU A 42 -1.04 7.95 6.74
CA GLU A 42 -0.50 8.57 7.96
C GLU A 42 0.69 7.81 8.52
N ALA A 43 1.07 6.71 7.89
CA ALA A 43 2.17 5.89 8.36
C ALA A 43 3.51 6.66 8.31
N PRO A 44 4.36 6.54 9.35
CA PRO A 44 5.57 7.35 9.49
C PRO A 44 6.68 6.98 8.51
N PHE A 45 6.56 5.86 7.78
CA PHE A 45 7.51 5.45 6.76
C PHE A 45 7.30 6.16 5.41
N TRP A 46 6.18 6.87 5.24
CA TRP A 46 5.96 7.71 4.07
C TRP A 46 6.59 9.08 4.23
N THR A 47 7.15 9.59 3.14
CA THR A 47 7.46 11.02 3.04
C THR A 47 6.18 11.86 2.90
N PRO A 48 6.21 13.17 3.21
CA PRO A 48 5.03 14.03 3.06
C PRO A 48 4.43 14.02 1.65
N ALA A 49 5.27 13.88 0.62
CA ALA A 49 4.82 13.78 -0.77
C ALA A 49 4.12 12.45 -1.07
N GLN A 50 4.67 11.33 -0.60
CA GLN A 50 4.05 10.00 -0.77
C GLN A 50 2.72 9.90 0.00
N ALA A 51 2.68 10.41 1.23
CA ALA A 51 1.46 10.48 2.03
C ALA A 51 0.37 11.32 1.36
N GLN A 52 0.75 12.45 0.73
CA GLN A 52 -0.17 13.28 -0.04
C GLN A 52 -0.72 12.54 -1.25
N LEU A 53 0.16 11.89 -2.03
CA LEU A 53 -0.24 11.10 -3.18
C LEU A 53 -1.21 9.97 -2.78
N LEU A 54 -0.90 9.23 -1.73
CA LEU A 54 -1.79 8.18 -1.20
C LEU A 54 -3.16 8.74 -0.76
N ARG A 55 -3.23 9.97 -0.24
CA ARG A 55 -4.51 10.60 0.11
C ARG A 55 -5.34 10.94 -1.12
N GLU A 56 -4.71 11.46 -2.15
CA GLU A 56 -5.37 11.85 -3.40
C GLU A 56 -5.87 10.60 -4.15
N GLU A 57 -5.02 9.58 -4.23
CA GLU A 57 -5.29 8.33 -4.95
C GLU A 57 -6.19 7.35 -4.17
N ARG A 58 -6.47 7.62 -2.89
CA ARG A 58 -7.44 6.86 -2.07
C ARG A 58 -8.87 7.38 -2.19
N LEU A 59 -9.11 8.48 -2.90
CA LEU A 59 -10.47 9.00 -3.10
C LEU A 59 -11.33 7.96 -3.85
N ASP A 60 -12.63 7.91 -3.54
CA ASP A 60 -13.58 6.86 -4.00
C ASP A 60 -13.66 6.68 -5.53
N ASP A 61 -13.23 7.70 -6.29
CA ASP A 61 -13.24 7.74 -7.76
C ASP A 61 -11.84 7.58 -8.39
N ALA A 62 -10.79 7.41 -7.59
CA ALA A 62 -9.42 7.29 -8.09
C ALA A 62 -9.12 5.87 -8.61
N ASP A 63 -8.38 5.79 -9.71
CA ASP A 63 -7.98 4.51 -10.35
C ASP A 63 -7.21 3.57 -9.40
N TRP A 64 -6.58 4.12 -8.36
CA TRP A 64 -5.69 3.38 -7.46
C TRP A 64 -6.36 2.88 -6.17
N ILE A 65 -7.63 3.22 -5.93
CA ILE A 65 -8.29 2.92 -4.67
C ILE A 65 -8.22 1.42 -4.31
N VAL A 66 -8.45 0.55 -5.28
CA VAL A 66 -8.43 -0.90 -5.11
C VAL A 66 -7.04 -1.42 -4.73
N THR A 67 -5.98 -0.85 -5.30
CA THR A 67 -4.59 -1.24 -5.03
C THR A 67 -4.13 -0.67 -3.69
N ILE A 68 -4.52 0.57 -3.36
CA ILE A 68 -4.22 1.20 -2.08
C ILE A 68 -4.92 0.46 -0.92
N ASP A 69 -6.17 0.05 -1.11
CA ASP A 69 -6.92 -0.73 -0.11
C ASP A 69 -6.27 -2.09 0.14
N GLN A 70 -5.84 -2.80 -0.92
CA GLN A 70 -5.09 -4.05 -0.79
C GLN A 70 -3.77 -3.86 -0.04
N LEU A 71 -3.03 -2.78 -0.32
CA LEU A 71 -1.78 -2.46 0.38
C LEU A 71 -2.05 -2.18 1.87
N ASN A 72 -3.10 -1.43 2.18
CA ASN A 72 -3.55 -1.16 3.54
C ASN A 72 -3.85 -2.48 4.27
N ILE A 73 -4.64 -3.37 3.68
CA ILE A 73 -4.95 -4.69 4.25
C ILE A 73 -3.68 -5.51 4.49
N ALA A 74 -2.77 -5.54 3.50
CA ALA A 74 -1.52 -6.30 3.60
C ALA A 74 -0.62 -5.79 4.74
N LEU A 75 -0.60 -4.48 4.99
CA LEU A 75 0.18 -3.88 6.07
C LEU A 75 -0.47 -4.03 7.44
N HIS A 76 -1.79 -4.09 7.55
CA HIS A 76 -2.48 -4.36 8.82
C HIS A 76 -2.58 -5.85 9.16
N THR A 77 -2.47 -6.72 8.15
CA THR A 77 -2.46 -8.17 8.36
C THR A 77 -1.04 -8.58 8.75
N THR A 78 -0.88 -9.16 9.93
CA THR A 78 0.39 -9.77 10.30
C THR A 78 0.71 -10.90 9.32
N ALA A 79 1.93 -10.94 8.79
CA ALA A 79 2.38 -12.04 7.92
C ALA A 79 2.35 -13.41 8.63
N ASP A 80 2.18 -13.42 9.96
CA ASP A 80 2.03 -14.59 10.83
C ASP A 80 0.59 -15.15 10.86
N ASN A 81 0.00 -15.48 9.70
CA ASN A 81 -1.23 -16.28 9.68
C ASN A 81 -1.34 -17.25 8.50
N THR A 82 -0.20 -17.77 8.01
CA THR A 82 -0.16 -18.98 7.18
C THR A 82 0.44 -20.12 8.01
N GLY A 83 -0.34 -20.60 8.97
CA GLY A 83 0.03 -21.69 9.85
C GLY A 83 -1.20 -22.53 10.22
N VAL A 84 -1.79 -23.20 9.24
CA VAL A 84 -2.65 -24.38 9.45
C VAL A 84 -2.30 -25.45 8.42
#